data_AF-A0A916DIS5-F1
#
_entry.id   AF-A0A916DIS5-F1
#
_cell.length_a   1.000
_cell.length_b   1.000
_cell.length_c   1.000
_cell.angle_alpha   90.00
_cell.angle_beta   90.00
_cell.angle_gamma   90.00
#
_symmetry.space_group_name_H-M   'P 1'
#
loop_
_entity.id
_entity.type
_entity.pdbx_description
1 polymer ?
#
loop_
_entity_poly.entity_id
_entity_poly.type
_entity_poly.pdbx_seq_one_letter_code
_entity_poly.pdbx_strand_id
1 'polypeptide(L)' 'MNADEKKQVLIAQELKTLKDNIPAMLELQRLQAKMMREKFLALINEGFTEEQALKLCHGVLQ' A
#
# COMPACT_ATOMS: atom_id res chain seq x y z
N MET A 1 -21.78 26.43 18.77
CA MET A 1 -21.03 26.00 17.58
C MET A 1 -22.01 25.84 16.42
N ASN A 2 -21.88 26.65 15.39
CA ASN A 2 -22.76 26.62 14.22
C ASN A 2 -22.41 25.41 13.31
N ALA A 3 -23.21 25.20 12.26
CA ALA A 3 -23.04 24.05 11.36
C ALA A 3 -21.69 24.09 10.61
N ASP A 4 -21.22 25.28 10.24
CA ASP A 4 -19.96 25.45 9.51
C ASP A 4 -18.75 25.16 10.39
N GLU A 5 -18.77 25.61 11.64
CA GLU A 5 -17.74 25.31 12.64
C GLU A 5 -17.66 23.80 12.93
N LYS A 6 -18.81 23.11 13.03
CA LYS A 6 -18.85 21.64 13.17
C LYS A 6 -18.23 20.93 11.98
N LYS A 7 -18.51 21.40 10.77
CA LYS A 7 -17.94 20.85 9.53
C LYS A 7 -16.43 21.06 9.47
N GLN A 8 -15.94 22.24 9.85
CA GLN A 8 -14.50 22.52 9.89
C GLN A 8 -13.76 21.65 10.90
N VAL A 9 -14.34 21.44 12.08
CA VAL A 9 -13.75 20.54 13.10
C VAL A 9 -13.68 19.10 12.59
N LEU A 10 -14.73 18.60 11.93
CA LEU A 10 -14.75 17.26 11.34
C LEU A 10 -13.64 17.09 10.30
N ILE A 11 -13.53 18.03 9.35
CA ILE A 11 -12.49 18.01 8.31
C ILE A 11 -11.09 18.03 8.93
N ALA A 12 -10.88 18.84 9.98
CA ALA A 12 -9.59 18.90 10.67
C ALA A 12 -9.24 17.57 11.35
N GLN A 13 -10.23 16.87 11.94
CA GLN A 13 -10.06 15.55 12.55
C GLN A 13 -9.77 14.46 11.51
N GLU A 14 -10.46 14.47 10.37
CA GLU A 14 -10.22 13.54 9.27
C GLU A 14 -8.83 13.76 8.67
N LEU A 15 -8.44 15.02 8.44
CA LEU A 15 -7.12 15.36 7.92
C LEU A 15 -6.01 14.93 8.88
N LYS A 16 -6.20 15.12 10.18
CA LYS A 16 -5.25 14.66 11.20
C LYS A 16 -5.13 13.14 11.17
N THR A 17 -6.25 12.43 11.20
CA THR A 17 -6.29 10.96 11.11
C THR A 17 -5.55 10.46 9.87
N LEU A 18 -5.78 11.09 8.71
CA LEU A 18 -5.10 10.73 7.48
C LEU A 18 -3.59 10.99 7.57
N LYS A 19 -3.17 12.16 8.06
CA LYS A 19 -1.75 12.50 8.25
C LYS A 19 -1.04 11.53 9.18
N ASP A 20 -1.70 11.13 10.26
CA ASP A 20 -1.16 10.18 11.24
C ASP A 20 -1.03 8.77 10.63
N ASN A 21 -1.92 8.40 9.70
CA ASN A 21 -1.93 7.08 9.05
C ASN A 21 -1.02 6.98 7.81
N ILE A 22 -0.75 8.08 7.10
CA ILE A 22 0.09 8.09 5.88
C ILE A 22 1.43 7.38 6.08
N PRO A 23 2.20 7.62 7.16
CA PRO A 23 3.47 6.93 7.39
C PRO A 23 3.33 5.41 7.43
N ALA A 24 2.29 4.90 8.10
CA ALA A 24 2.03 3.46 8.18
C ALA A 24 1.61 2.89 6.81
N MET A 25 0.79 3.63 6.05
CA MET A 25 0.42 3.24 4.69
C MET A 25 1.63 3.19 3.75
N LEU A 26 2.54 4.18 3.85
CA LEU A 26 3.79 4.18 3.08
C LEU A 26 4.68 3.01 3.44
N GLU A 27 4.79 2.67 4.74
CA GLU A 27 5.57 1.52 5.17
C GLU A 27 4.94 0.20 4.70
N LEU A 28 3.61 0.09 4.75
CA LEU A 28 2.90 -1.04 4.19
C LEU A 28 3.21 -1.23 2.70
N GLN A 29 3.16 -0.15 1.90
CA GLN A 29 3.50 -0.20 0.48
C GLN A 29 4.96 -0.63 0.24
N ARG A 30 5.90 -0.13 1.07
CA ARG A 30 7.30 -0.56 0.99
C ARG A 30 7.48 -2.04 1.30
N LEU A 31 6.78 -2.55 2.33
CA LEU A 31 6.83 -3.96 2.69
C LEU A 31 6.22 -4.83 1.59
N GLN A 32 5.09 -4.41 1.01
CA GLN A 32 4.47 -5.10 -0.13
C GLN A 32 5.42 -5.18 -1.33
N ALA A 33 6.13 -4.08 -1.66
CA ALA A 33 7.12 -4.08 -2.73
C ALA A 33 8.29 -5.04 -2.45
N LYS A 34 8.79 -5.09 -1.21
CA LYS A 34 9.82 -6.06 -0.79
C LYS A 34 9.32 -7.50 -0.95
N MET A 35 8.13 -7.80 -0.45
CA MET A 35 7.53 -9.13 -0.60
C MET A 35 7.35 -9.53 -2.06
N MET A 36 6.93 -8.59 -2.91
CA MET A 36 6.78 -8.83 -4.34
C MET A 36 8.12 -9.14 -5.02
N ARG A 37 9.17 -8.43 -4.66
CA ARG A 37 10.53 -8.70 -5.15
C ARG A 37 11.01 -10.09 -4.71
N GLU A 38 10.84 -10.45 -3.44
CA GLU A 38 11.25 -11.77 -2.94
C GLU A 38 10.47 -12.89 -3.64
N LYS A 39 9.17 -12.70 -3.87
CA LYS A 39 8.36 -13.64 -4.67
C LYS A 39 8.90 -13.78 -6.10
N PHE A 40 9.20 -12.67 -6.77
CA PHE A 40 9.76 -12.70 -8.13
C PHE A 40 11.08 -13.51 -8.17
N LEU A 41 12.01 -13.20 -7.26
CA LEU A 41 13.30 -13.90 -7.19
C LEU A 41 13.13 -15.40 -6.89
N ALA A 42 12.22 -15.76 -5.99
CA ALA A 42 11.90 -17.15 -5.72
C ALA A 42 11.40 -17.88 -6.99
N LEU A 43 10.50 -17.25 -7.76
CA LEU A 43 10.01 -17.83 -9.02
C LEU A 43 11.14 -18.01 -10.05
N ILE A 44 12.05 -17.05 -10.18
CA ILE A 44 13.22 -17.21 -11.06
C ILE A 44 14.08 -18.41 -10.60
N ASN A 45 14.33 -18.54 -9.30
CA ASN A 45 15.12 -19.65 -8.76
C ASN A 45 14.45 -21.03 -8.97
N GLU A 46 13.13 -21.08 -8.97
CA GLU A 46 12.33 -22.28 -9.28
C GLU A 46 12.28 -22.60 -10.80
N GLY A 47 12.91 -21.77 -11.64
CA GLY A 47 13.05 -22.02 -13.08
C GLY A 47 11.97 -21.38 -13.96
N PHE A 48 11.14 -20.48 -13.41
CA PHE A 48 10.22 -19.69 -14.22
C PHE A 48 10.99 -18.64 -15.04
N THR A 49 10.47 -18.34 -16.23
CA THR A 49 10.97 -17.19 -17.00
C THR A 49 10.55 -15.88 -16.34
N GLU A 50 11.25 -14.79 -16.64
CA GLU A 50 10.89 -13.46 -16.14
C GLU A 50 9.44 -13.08 -16.46
N GLU A 51 8.97 -13.39 -17.69
CA GLU A 51 7.60 -13.11 -18.10
C GLU A 51 6.57 -13.89 -17.26
N GLN A 52 6.84 -15.17 -17.00
CA GLN A 52 5.97 -16.00 -16.16
C GLN A 52 5.96 -15.50 -14.71
N ALA A 53 7.14 -15.18 -14.16
CA ALA A 53 7.27 -14.67 -12.80
C ALA A 53 6.55 -13.33 -12.61
N LEU A 54 6.65 -12.41 -13.58
CA LEU A 54 5.93 -11.14 -13.57
C LEU A 54 4.41 -11.37 -13.61
N LYS A 55 3.90 -12.25 -14.49
CA LYS A 55 2.47 -12.58 -14.54
C LYS A 55 1.96 -13.11 -13.19
N LEU A 56 2.74 -13.95 -12.52
CA LEU A 56 2.40 -14.50 -11.21
C LEU A 56 2.48 -13.48 -10.07
N CYS A 57 3.31 -12.44 -10.19
CA CYS A 57 3.41 -11.36 -9.19
C CYS A 57 2.23 -10.39 -9.26
N HIS A 58 1.68 -10.11 -10.45
CA HIS A 58 0.56 -9.16 -10.61
C HIS A 58 -0.79 -9.65 -10.04
N GLY A 59 -0.95 -10.95 -9.74
CA GLY A 59 -2.22 -11.50 -9.23
C GLY A 59 -2.47 -11.38 -7.72
N VAL A 60 -1.57 -10.76 -6.94
CA VAL A 60 -1.64 -10.77 -5.45
C VAL A 60 -2.07 -9.41 -4.85
N LEU A 61 -2.11 -8.35 -5.66
CA LEU A 61 -2.59 -7.03 -5.22
C LEU A 61 -4.05 -6.84 -5.70
N GLN A 62 -5.00 -7.47 -5.00
CA GLN A 62 -6.43 -7.15 -5.08
C GLN A 62 -6.91 -6.64 -3.73
#